data_AF-A0A934R878-F1
#
_entry.id   AF-A0A934R878-F1
#
_cell.length_a   1.000
_cell.length_b   1.000
_cell.length_c   1.000
_cell.angle_alpha   90.00
_cell.angle_beta   90.00
_cell.angle_gamma   90.00
#
_symmetry.space_group_name_H-M   'P 1'
#
loop_
_entity.id
_entity.type
_entity.pdbx_description
1 polymer ?
#
loop_
_entity_poly.entity_id
_entity_poly.type
_entity_poly.pdbx_seq_one_letter_code
_entity_poly.pdbx_strand_id
1 'polypeptide(L)'
;MHVTPSQERMKKITLSVTLLGIIAGVCIGCNQLLVPLAGVFFGLLMISPLFLTLLISNSMVGTATQVVLLGSTLGYLTNLIYLIYFSSNPDNPMRLIYSVPVMIVLWFIAAYLGLTRSEIKRRQKRTS
;
A
#
# COMPACT_ATOMS: atom_id res chain seq x y z
N MET A 1 -2.58 -7.55 24.91
CA MET A 1 -3.56 -7.19 23.85
C MET A 1 -4.00 -8.47 23.20
N HIS A 2 -5.26 -8.89 23.37
CA HIS A 2 -5.76 -10.08 22.69
C HIS A 2 -5.96 -9.74 21.21
N VAL A 3 -5.08 -10.24 20.35
CA VAL A 3 -5.24 -10.15 18.88
C VAL A 3 -6.21 -11.26 18.51
N THR A 4 -7.27 -10.94 17.76
CA THR A 4 -8.18 -11.97 17.26
C THR A 4 -7.50 -12.71 16.12
N PRO A 5 -7.67 -14.04 15.98
CA PRO A 5 -7.02 -14.82 14.93
C PRO A 5 -7.31 -14.31 13.50
N SER A 6 -8.48 -13.69 13.28
CA SER A 6 -8.84 -13.03 12.03
C SER A 6 -8.00 -11.77 11.72
N GLN A 7 -7.58 -11.00 12.74
CA GLN A 7 -6.73 -9.82 12.58
C GLN A 7 -5.30 -10.22 12.23
N GLU A 8 -4.80 -11.27 12.87
CA GLU A 8 -3.47 -11.80 12.58
C GLU A 8 -3.39 -12.37 11.16
N ARG A 9 -4.43 -13.10 10.73
CA ARG A 9 -4.54 -13.60 9.36
C ARG A 9 -4.56 -12.46 8.34
N MET A 10 -5.34 -11.40 8.57
CA MET A 10 -5.36 -10.27 7.63
C MET A 10 -4.06 -9.49 7.60
N LYS A 11 -3.40 -9.29 8.74
CA LYS A 11 -2.08 -8.67 8.77
C LYS A 11 -1.08 -9.43 7.90
N LYS A 12 -1.07 -10.76 8.01
CA LYS A 12 -0.21 -11.63 7.18
C LYS A 12 -0.53 -11.48 5.69
N ILE A 13 -1.81 -11.47 5.30
CA ILE A 13 -2.22 -11.31 3.91
C ILE A 13 -1.78 -9.95 3.35
N THR A 14 -2.04 -8.85 4.06
CA THR A 14 -1.62 -7.50 3.63
C THR A 14 -0.12 -7.42 3.48
N LEU A 15 0.65 -7.96 4.44
CA LEU A 15 2.10 -7.99 4.35
C LEU A 15 2.59 -8.81 3.15
N SER A 16 2.06 -10.01 2.92
CA SER A 16 2.43 -10.85 1.80
C SER A 16 2.13 -10.18 0.46
N VAL A 17 0.95 -9.57 0.30
CA VAL A 17 0.56 -8.86 -0.92
C VAL A 17 1.44 -7.63 -1.16
N THR A 18 1.77 -6.89 -0.11
CA THR A 18 2.66 -5.72 -0.21
C THR A 18 4.08 -6.15 -0.58
N LEU A 19 4.58 -7.23 0.01
CA LEU A 19 5.89 -7.79 -0.28
C LEU A 19 5.99 -8.29 -1.73
N LEU A 20 4.95 -9.01 -2.19
CA LEU A 20 4.85 -9.44 -3.59
C LEU A 20 4.82 -8.24 -4.55
N GLY A 21 4.13 -7.17 -4.18
CA GLY A 21 4.12 -5.93 -4.94
C GLY A 21 5.50 -5.28 -5.03
N ILE A 22 6.27 -5.27 -3.94
CA ILE A 22 7.64 -4.75 -3.93
C ILE A 22 8.54 -5.58 -4.83
N ILE A 23 8.48 -6.91 -4.73
CA ILE A 23 9.29 -7.82 -5.56
C ILE A 23 8.93 -7.64 -7.04
N ALA A 24 7.64 -7.62 -7.38
CA ALA A 24 7.19 -7.37 -8.75
C ALA A 24 7.68 -6.02 -9.26
N GLY A 25 7.60 -4.97 -8.44
CA GLY A 25 8.09 -3.64 -8.78
C GLY A 25 9.58 -3.57 -9.03
N VAL A 26 10.39 -4.23 -8.18
CA VAL A 26 11.84 -4.32 -8.37
C VAL A 26 12.17 -5.09 -9.64
N CYS A 27 11.51 -6.23 -9.90
CA CYS A 27 11.72 -7.01 -11.13
C CYS A 27 11.40 -6.21 -12.40
N ILE A 28 10.30 -5.45 -12.39
CA ILE A 28 9.92 -4.57 -13.51
C ILE A 28 10.93 -3.44 -13.67
N GLY A 29 11.33 -2.79 -12.57
CA GLY A 29 12.33 -1.72 -12.58
C GLY A 29 13.69 -2.18 -13.10
N CYS A 30 14.13 -3.39 -12.73
CA CYS A 30 15.36 -3.98 -13.25
C CYS A 30 15.31 -4.24 -14.76
N ASN A 31 14.14 -4.56 -15.33
CA ASN A 31 13.99 -4.71 -16.78
C ASN A 31 13.98 -3.36 -17.53
N GLN A 32 13.51 -2.28 -16.89
CA GLN A 32 13.49 -0.94 -17.49
C GLN A 32 14.78 -0.13 -17.29
N LEU A 33 15.80 -0.70 -16.62
CA LEU A 33 17.08 -0.05 -16.32
C LEU A 33 17.91 0.36 -17.55
N LEU A 34 17.47 0.01 -18.77
CA LEU A 34 18.01 0.52 -20.04
C LEU A 34 17.87 2.05 -20.18
N VAL A 35 16.99 2.70 -19.40
CA VAL A 35 16.87 4.17 -19.34
C VAL A 35 17.23 4.65 -17.91
N PRO A 36 18.49 5.05 -17.65
CA PRO A 36 19.04 5.21 -16.30
C PRO A 36 18.34 6.28 -15.46
N LEU A 37 17.81 7.34 -16.07
CA LEU A 37 17.03 8.36 -15.37
C LEU A 37 15.59 7.91 -15.09
N ALA A 38 14.95 7.16 -15.99
CA ALA A 38 13.58 6.70 -15.78
C ALA A 38 13.51 5.66 -14.66
N GLY A 39 14.46 4.71 -14.61
CA GLY A 39 14.46 3.62 -13.63
C GLY A 39 14.53 4.08 -12.17
N VAL A 40 15.26 5.16 -11.87
CA VAL A 40 15.40 5.69 -10.49
C VAL A 40 14.11 6.37 -10.02
N PHE A 41 13.50 7.22 -10.87
CA PHE A 41 12.20 7.84 -10.55
C PHE A 41 11.08 6.81 -10.50
N PHE A 42 11.11 5.81 -11.39
CA PHE A 42 10.13 4.71 -11.41
C PHE A 42 10.25 3.84 -10.16
N GLY A 43 11.47 3.48 -9.74
CA GLY A 43 11.72 2.73 -8.52
C GLY A 43 11.28 3.48 -7.25
N LEU A 44 11.60 4.77 -7.13
CA LEU A 44 11.14 5.59 -6.01
C LEU A 44 9.61 5.70 -5.96
N LEU A 45 8.97 6.05 -7.08
CA LEU A 45 7.52 6.19 -7.14
C LEU A 45 6.78 4.86 -6.97
N MET A 46 7.39 3.73 -7.36
CA MET A 46 6.83 2.39 -7.15
C MET A 46 6.99 1.87 -5.73
N ILE A 47 8.18 2.03 -5.15
CA ILE A 47 8.54 1.37 -3.89
C ILE A 47 8.07 2.21 -2.70
N SER A 48 8.13 3.54 -2.77
CA SER A 48 7.74 4.42 -1.65
C SER A 48 6.32 4.17 -1.15
N PRO A 49 5.29 4.02 -2.02
CA PRO A 49 3.93 3.77 -1.55
C PRO A 49 3.73 2.39 -0.92
N LEU A 50 4.39 1.37 -1.47
CA LEU A 50 4.34 0.02 -0.92
C LEU A 50 5.05 -0.04 0.44
N PHE A 51 6.18 0.66 0.57
CA PHE A 51 6.91 0.77 1.84
C PHE A 51 6.10 1.47 2.92
N LEU A 52 5.43 2.58 2.58
CA LEU A 52 4.51 3.29 3.49
C LEU A 52 3.34 2.39 3.92
N THR A 53 2.75 1.64 3.00
CA THR A 53 1.68 0.68 3.31
C THR A 53 2.18 -0.39 4.29
N LEU A 54 3.42 -0.85 4.14
CA LEU A 54 4.05 -1.84 5.02
C LEU A 54 4.29 -1.29 6.43
N LEU A 55 4.74 -0.04 6.54
CA LEU A 55 4.89 0.67 7.82
C LEU A 55 3.55 0.88 8.53
N ILE A 56 2.54 1.36 7.80
CA ILE A 56 1.20 1.60 8.36
C ILE A 56 0.56 0.26 8.79
N SER A 57 0.68 -0.80 7.97
CA SER A 57 0.20 -2.14 8.29
C SER A 57 0.86 -2.74 9.54
N ASN A 58 2.14 -2.43 9.78
CA ASN A 58 2.82 -2.85 11.00
C ASN A 58 2.33 -2.12 12.25
N SER A 59 2.05 -0.81 12.13
CA SER A 59 1.58 0.03 13.23
C SER A 59 0.10 -0.15 13.59
N MET A 60 -0.73 -0.59 12.63
CA MET A 60 -2.19 -0.64 12.79
C MET A 60 -2.74 -2.07 12.85
N VAL A 61 -3.54 -2.36 13.89
CA VAL A 61 -4.10 -3.69 14.18
C VAL A 61 -5.59 -3.81 13.75
N GLY A 62 -6.15 -2.75 13.18
CA GLY A 62 -7.56 -2.70 12.78
C GLY A 62 -7.85 -3.54 11.54
N THR A 63 -8.82 -4.46 11.61
CA THR A 63 -9.26 -5.23 10.42
C THR A 63 -9.76 -4.31 9.30
N ALA A 64 -10.52 -3.26 9.64
CA ALA A 64 -10.99 -2.28 8.67
C ALA A 64 -9.83 -1.51 8.01
N THR A 65 -8.84 -1.07 8.81
CA THR A 65 -7.61 -0.43 8.31
C THR A 65 -6.83 -1.36 7.38
N GLN A 66 -6.68 -2.64 7.76
CA GLN A 66 -6.00 -3.66 6.97
C GLN A 66 -6.70 -3.90 5.63
N VAL A 67 -8.04 -3.91 5.59
CA VAL A 67 -8.82 -4.03 4.35
C VAL A 67 -8.63 -2.82 3.44
N VAL A 68 -8.65 -1.60 3.99
CA VAL A 68 -8.42 -0.38 3.20
C VAL A 68 -6.98 -0.35 2.63
N LEU A 69 -5.99 -0.74 3.43
CA LEU A 69 -4.59 -0.86 3.00
C LEU A 69 -4.41 -1.94 1.92
N LEU A 70 -5.06 -3.10 2.09
CA LEU A 70 -5.04 -4.16 1.08
C LEU A 70 -5.68 -3.69 -0.22
N GLY A 71 -6.84 -3.04 -0.15
CA GLY A 71 -7.55 -2.49 -1.29
C GLY A 71 -6.73 -1.42 -2.02
N SER A 72 -6.06 -0.52 -1.29
CA SER A 72 -5.17 0.47 -1.91
C SER A 72 -3.96 -0.17 -2.59
N THR A 73 -3.41 -1.23 -2.00
CA THR A 73 -2.27 -1.97 -2.56
C THR A 73 -2.64 -2.71 -3.83
N LEU A 74 -3.79 -3.41 -3.81
CA LEU A 74 -4.32 -4.11 -4.98
C LEU A 74 -4.68 -3.12 -6.09
N GLY A 75 -5.39 -2.04 -5.78
CA GLY A 75 -5.73 -1.01 -6.76
C GLY A 75 -4.48 -0.39 -7.40
N TYR A 76 -3.44 -0.15 -6.60
CA TYR A 76 -2.16 0.34 -7.10
C TYR A 76 -1.49 -0.67 -8.04
N LEU A 77 -1.40 -1.95 -7.65
CA LEU A 77 -0.81 -3.00 -8.49
C LEU A 77 -1.59 -3.23 -9.77
N THR A 78 -2.93 -3.22 -9.72
CA THR A 78 -3.77 -3.35 -10.91
C THR A 78 -3.56 -2.19 -11.87
N ASN A 79 -3.51 -0.96 -11.37
CA ASN A 79 -3.21 0.21 -12.21
C ASN A 79 -1.81 0.13 -12.82
N LEU A 80 -0.85 -0.39 -12.06
CA LEU A 80 0.52 -0.58 -12.53
C LEU A 80 0.61 -1.60 -13.67
N ILE A 81 -0.02 -2.77 -13.50
CA ILE A 81 -0.08 -3.81 -14.53
C ILE A 81 -0.79 -3.26 -15.78
N TYR A 82 -1.88 -2.51 -15.60
CA TYR A 82 -2.59 -1.87 -16.70
C TYR A 82 -1.69 -0.89 -17.48
N LEU A 83 -0.93 -0.06 -16.76
CA LEU A 83 0.00 0.89 -17.37
C LEU A 83 1.16 0.21 -18.11
N ILE A 84 1.64 -0.93 -17.62
CA ILE A 84 2.77 -1.63 -18.24
C ILE A 84 2.33 -2.43 -19.48
N TYR A 85 1.20 -3.12 -19.40
CA TYR A 85 0.80 -4.09 -20.43
C TYR A 85 -0.22 -3.56 -21.44
N PHE A 86 -1.09 -2.62 -21.03
CA PHE A 86 -2.21 -2.14 -21.86
C PHE A 86 -2.07 -0.67 -22.28
N SER A 87 -1.09 0.07 -21.74
CA SER A 87 -0.82 1.44 -22.17
C SER A 87 -0.08 1.44 -23.50
N SER A 88 -0.57 2.24 -24.45
CA SER A 88 0.08 2.50 -25.74
C SER A 88 1.43 3.22 -25.59
N ASN A 89 1.68 3.83 -24.42
CA ASN A 89 2.93 4.48 -24.04
C ASN A 89 3.31 4.03 -22.62
N PRO A 90 4.00 2.88 -22.46
CA PRO A 90 4.43 2.37 -21.15
C PRO A 90 5.53 3.23 -20.51
N ASP A 91 6.20 4.07 -21.30
CA ASP A 91 7.38 4.84 -20.88
C ASP A 91 7.02 6.22 -20.32
N ASN A 92 5.74 6.54 -20.13
CA ASN A 92 5.32 7.84 -19.63
C ASN A 92 5.14 7.82 -18.09
N PRO A 93 6.17 8.21 -17.31
CA PRO A 93 6.12 8.16 -15.84
C PRO A 93 5.08 9.12 -15.25
N MET A 94 4.61 10.13 -16.00
CA MET A 94 3.56 11.04 -15.52
C MET A 94 2.23 10.33 -15.26
N ARG A 95 1.99 9.14 -15.85
CA ARG A 95 0.76 8.39 -15.57
C ARG A 95 0.73 7.78 -14.17
N LEU A 96 1.90 7.42 -13.62
CA LEU A 96 2.02 6.92 -12.24
C LEU A 96 1.71 8.00 -11.21
N ILE A 97 1.95 9.27 -11.55
CA ILE A 97 1.63 10.41 -10.68
C ILE A 97 0.13 10.51 -10.40
N TYR A 98 -0.76 10.04 -11.29
CA TYR A 98 -2.20 10.06 -11.02
C TYR A 98 -2.66 8.99 -10.02
N SER A 99 -1.92 7.88 -9.89
CA SER A 99 -2.22 6.83 -8.91
C SER A 99 -1.79 7.17 -7.48
N VAL A 100 -0.76 8.00 -7.31
CA VAL A 100 -0.20 8.36 -6.00
C VAL A 100 -1.20 9.13 -5.11
N PRO A 101 -1.93 10.16 -5.60
CA PRO A 101 -2.95 10.87 -4.83
C PRO A 101 -4.06 9.96 -4.30
N VAL A 102 -4.51 9.00 -5.12
CA VAL A 102 -5.56 8.05 -4.72
C VAL A 102 -5.07 7.16 -3.57
N MET A 103 -3.82 6.68 -3.63
CA MET A 103 -3.21 5.95 -2.52
C MET A 103 -3.09 6.79 -1.26
N ILE A 104 -2.65 8.05 -1.38
CA ILE A 104 -2.52 8.97 -0.25
C ILE A 104 -3.88 9.16 0.45
N VAL A 105 -4.96 9.39 -0.31
CA VAL A 105 -6.31 9.53 0.24
C VAL A 105 -6.73 8.26 0.99
N LEU A 106 -6.48 7.08 0.40
CA LEU A 106 -6.80 5.80 1.04
C LEU A 106 -5.99 5.55 2.31
N TRP A 107 -4.72 5.99 2.37
CA TRP A 107 -3.94 5.93 3.60
C TRP A 107 -4.47 6.87 4.68
N PHE A 108 -4.90 8.08 4.32
CA PHE A 108 -5.54 8.99 5.28
C PHE A 108 -6.82 8.38 5.86
N ILE A 109 -7.65 7.74 5.03
CA ILE A 109 -8.84 7.03 5.48
C ILE A 109 -8.47 5.86 6.41
N ALA A 110 -7.46 5.07 6.04
CA ALA A 110 -6.96 3.97 6.87
C ALA A 110 -6.45 4.48 8.23
N ALA A 111 -5.67 5.57 8.23
CA ALA A 111 -5.14 6.20 9.43
C ALA A 111 -6.25 6.74 10.34
N TYR A 112 -7.24 7.42 9.77
CA TYR A 112 -8.41 7.92 10.49
C TYR A 112 -9.21 6.80 11.16
N LEU A 113 -9.45 5.70 10.45
CA LEU A 113 -10.12 4.51 10.99
C LEU A 113 -9.30 3.87 12.13
N GLY A 114 -7.97 3.83 12.00
CA GLY A 114 -7.06 3.34 13.03
C GLY A 114 -7.10 4.17 14.31
N LEU A 115 -7.05 5.51 14.18
CA LEU A 115 -7.13 6.46 15.29
C LEU A 115 -8.46 6.36 16.02
N THR A 116 -9.58 6.39 15.29
CA THR A 116 -10.94 6.30 15.86
C THR A 116 -11.10 5.03 16.72
N ARG A 117 -10.59 3.89 16.24
CA ARG A 117 -10.66 2.63 16.99
C ARG A 117 -9.81 2.64 18.26
N SER A 118 -8.67 3.32 18.22
CA SER A 118 -7.78 3.47 19.39
C SER A 118 -8.39 4.35 20.48
N GLU A 119 -9.12 5.41 20.09
CA GLU A 119 -9.81 6.30 21.02
C GLU A 119 -10.99 5.62 21.71
N ILE A 120 -11.81 4.87 20.96
CA ILE A 120 -12.93 4.09 21.51
C ILE A 120 -12.41 3.10 22.57
N LYS A 121 -11.30 2.41 22.27
CA LYS A 121 -10.69 1.44 23.20
C LYS A 121 -10.11 2.12 24.46
N ARG A 122 -9.56 3.33 24.34
CA ARG A 122 -9.09 4.12 25.49
C ARG A 122 -10.25 4.60 26.37
N ARG A 123 -11.35 5.04 25.78
CA ARG A 123 -12.56 5.47 26.53
C ARG A 123 -13.16 4.30 27.30
N GLN A 124 -13.28 3.13 26.66
CA GLN A 124 -13.83 1.94 27.30
C GLN A 124 -12.99 1.43 28.49
N LYS A 125 -11.67 1.65 28.47
CA LYS A 125 -10.77 1.30 29.59
C LYS A 125 -10.84 2.30 30.76
N ARG A 126 -11.35 3.51 30.55
CA ARG A 126 -11.54 4.51 31.63
C ARG A 126 -12.86 4.33 32.37
N THR A 127 -13.82 3.61 31.78
CA THR A 127 -15.16 3.39 32.32
C THR A 127 -15.36 2.00 32.94
N SER A 128 -14.32 1.17 32.96
CA SER A 128 -14.26 -0.16 33.59
C SER A 128 -13.26 -0.14 34.73
#